data_AF-A0A2C6A1M3-F1
#
_entry.id   AF-A0A2C6A1M3-F1
#
_cell.length_a   1.000
_cell.length_b   1.000
_cell.length_c   1.000
_cell.angle_alpha   90.00
_cell.angle_beta   90.00
_cell.angle_gamma   90.00
#
_symmetry.space_group_name_H-M   'P 1'
#
loop_
_entity.id
_entity.type
_entity.pdbx_description
1 polymer ?
#
loop_
_entity_poly.entity_id
_entity_poly.type
_entity_poly.pdbx_seq_one_letter_code
_entity_poly.pdbx_strand_id
1 'polypeptide(L)'
;MRSANQAAAREEDEKFALADRVDAAVSAWRDGKRDNLRALLGSLDRVLWEGSGWKKVGMHELVMANKVKVIYMRAIAKTHPDKLPQDASTEVRLIAGLVFSTLNESWDKFKAENGL
;
A
#
# COMPACT_ATOMS: atom_id res chain seq x y z
N MET A 1 -23.14 -27.69 16.09
CA MET A 1 -22.85 -27.62 14.63
C MET A 1 -23.48 -26.41 13.95
N ARG A 2 -24.79 -26.13 14.06
CA ARG A 2 -25.42 -24.97 13.36
C ARG A 2 -24.91 -23.58 13.80
N SER A 3 -24.62 -23.39 15.09
CA SER A 3 -24.09 -22.13 15.62
C SER A 3 -22.65 -21.83 15.18
N ALA A 4 -21.80 -22.86 15.09
CA ALA A 4 -20.41 -22.72 14.63
C ALA A 4 -20.33 -22.35 13.14
N ASN A 5 -21.20 -22.92 12.30
CA ASN A 5 -21.26 -22.58 10.87
C ASN A 5 -21.77 -21.14 10.65
N GLN A 6 -22.71 -20.65 11.48
CA GLN A 6 -23.18 -19.27 11.39
C GLN A 6 -22.13 -18.25 11.86
N ALA A 7 -21.33 -18.58 12.88
CA ALA A 7 -20.23 -17.73 13.33
C ALA A 7 -19.13 -17.64 12.27
N ALA A 8 -18.76 -18.77 11.67
CA ALA A 8 -17.77 -18.82 10.60
C ALA A 8 -18.23 -18.02 9.37
N ALA A 9 -19.50 -18.14 8.96
CA ALA A 9 -20.05 -17.37 7.84
C ALA A 9 -20.01 -15.85 8.10
N ARG A 10 -20.33 -15.40 9.31
CA ARG A 10 -20.26 -13.97 9.68
C ARG A 10 -18.83 -13.43 9.64
N GLU A 11 -17.86 -14.20 10.17
CA GLU A 11 -16.45 -13.81 10.14
C GLU A 11 -15.92 -13.74 8.69
N GLU A 12 -16.39 -14.63 7.82
CA GLU A 12 -16.06 -14.62 6.40
C GLU A 12 -16.64 -13.38 5.70
N ASP A 13 -17.93 -13.09 5.92
CA ASP A 13 -18.61 -11.90 5.38
C ASP A 13 -17.92 -10.59 5.83
N GLU A 14 -17.51 -10.51 7.10
CA GLU A 14 -16.76 -9.37 7.64
C GLU A 14 -15.39 -9.21 6.98
N LYS A 15 -14.68 -10.31 6.71
CA LYS A 15 -13.40 -10.29 5.99
C LYS A 15 -13.56 -9.86 4.54
N PHE A 16 -14.60 -10.33 3.85
CA PHE A 16 -14.90 -9.90 2.49
C PHE A 16 -15.25 -8.41 2.43
N ALA A 17 -16.13 -7.94 3.30
CA ALA A 17 -16.50 -6.52 3.36
C ALA A 17 -15.28 -5.63 3.68
N LEU A 18 -14.37 -6.09 4.54
CA LEU A 18 -13.12 -5.39 4.81
C LEU A 18 -12.21 -5.35 3.57
N ALA A 19 -12.06 -6.48 2.87
CA ALA A 19 -11.27 -6.54 1.65
C ALA A 19 -11.78 -5.59 0.57
N ASP A 20 -13.09 -5.54 0.34
CA ASP A 20 -13.71 -4.63 -0.63
C ASP A 20 -13.47 -3.16 -0.26
N ARG A 21 -13.61 -2.82 1.03
CA ARG A 21 -13.32 -1.46 1.52
C ARG A 21 -11.86 -1.09 1.30
N VAL A 22 -10.93 -1.99 1.61
CA VAL A 22 -9.50 -1.77 1.44
C VAL A 22 -9.14 -1.62 -0.04
N ASP A 23 -9.66 -2.48 -0.91
CA ASP A 23 -9.42 -2.36 -2.35
C ASP A 23 -9.97 -1.04 -2.89
N ALA A 24 -11.18 -0.64 -2.49
CA ALA A 24 -11.75 0.64 -2.90
C ALA A 24 -10.88 1.84 -2.46
N ALA A 25 -10.34 1.82 -1.23
CA ALA A 25 -9.45 2.86 -0.74
C ALA A 25 -8.12 2.90 -1.50
N VAL A 26 -7.49 1.75 -1.74
CA VAL A 26 -6.22 1.68 -2.48
C VAL A 26 -6.42 2.01 -3.96
N SER A 27 -7.52 1.57 -4.56
CA SER A 27 -7.92 1.91 -5.94
C SER A 27 -8.16 3.41 -6.08
N ALA A 28 -8.94 4.04 -5.20
CA ALA A 28 -9.12 5.50 -5.17
C ALA A 28 -7.80 6.25 -4.99
N TRP A 29 -6.85 5.69 -4.24
CA TRP A 29 -5.52 6.25 -4.13
C TRP A 29 -4.72 6.08 -5.43
N ARG A 30 -4.65 4.91 -6.07
CA ARG A 30 -3.71 4.64 -7.19
C ARG A 30 -4.25 5.00 -8.57
N ASP A 31 -5.56 4.97 -8.75
CA ASP A 31 -6.19 5.14 -10.06
C ASP A 31 -5.94 6.53 -10.63
N GLY A 32 -5.68 6.58 -11.94
CA GLY A 32 -5.22 7.80 -12.64
C GLY A 32 -3.73 8.14 -12.45
N LYS A 33 -2.98 7.42 -11.61
CA LYS A 33 -1.53 7.64 -11.42
C LYS A 33 -0.72 6.37 -11.16
N ARG A 34 -1.23 5.19 -11.52
CA ARG A 34 -0.56 3.89 -11.33
C ARG A 34 0.87 3.88 -11.92
N ASP A 35 1.04 4.56 -13.04
CA ASP A 35 2.33 4.62 -13.75
C ASP A 35 3.21 5.81 -13.31
N ASN A 36 2.72 6.66 -12.41
CA ASN A 36 3.46 7.82 -11.92
C ASN A 36 3.92 7.57 -10.48
N LEU A 37 5.10 6.95 -10.35
CA LEU A 37 5.69 6.61 -9.06
C LEU A 37 5.83 7.84 -8.14
N ARG A 38 6.20 9.00 -8.69
CA ARG A 38 6.34 10.24 -7.90
C ARG A 38 5.00 10.65 -7.30
N ALA A 39 3.92 10.59 -8.07
CA ALA A 39 2.59 10.90 -7.58
C ALA A 39 2.09 9.88 -6.54
N LEU A 40 2.39 8.59 -6.72
CA LEU A 40 2.08 7.55 -5.73
C LEU A 40 2.80 7.83 -4.40
N LEU A 41 4.13 8.00 -4.43
CA LEU A 41 4.93 8.26 -3.23
C LEU A 41 4.55 9.58 -2.53
N GLY A 42 4.30 10.63 -3.29
CA GLY A 42 3.94 11.96 -2.76
C GLY A 42 2.55 12.04 -2.13
N SER A 43 1.75 10.97 -2.23
CA SER A 43 0.41 10.88 -1.64
C SER A 43 0.19 9.59 -0.86
N LEU A 44 1.27 8.87 -0.53
CA LEU A 44 1.22 7.59 0.15
C LEU A 44 0.67 7.71 1.59
N ASP A 45 0.80 8.88 2.21
CA ASP A 45 0.21 9.22 3.51
C ASP A 45 -1.32 9.12 3.53
N ARG A 46 -1.98 9.17 2.36
CA ARG A 46 -3.45 9.11 2.25
C ARG A 46 -4.02 7.70 2.28
N VAL A 47 -3.18 6.68 2.14
CA VAL A 47 -3.63 5.28 1.99
C VAL A 47 -3.01 4.34 3.03
N LEU A 48 -1.89 4.74 3.64
CA LEU A 48 -1.32 3.95 4.74
C LEU A 48 -2.16 4.07 6.01
N TRP A 49 -2.08 3.03 6.83
CA TRP A 49 -2.81 2.94 8.08
C TRP A 49 -2.30 3.93 9.13
N GLU A 50 -3.19 4.26 10.07
CA GLU A 50 -2.85 5.05 11.25
C GLU A 50 -1.75 4.36 12.07
N GLY A 51 -0.80 5.13 12.60
CA GLY A 51 0.34 4.56 13.34
C GLY A 51 1.40 3.88 12.46
N SER A 52 1.26 3.86 11.12
CA SER A 52 2.31 3.38 10.21
C SER A 52 3.63 4.12 10.38
N GLY A 53 3.63 5.33 10.95
CA GLY A 53 4.80 6.18 11.11
C GLY A 53 5.33 6.73 9.77
N TRP A 54 4.53 6.65 8.70
CA TRP A 54 4.89 7.23 7.42
C TRP A 54 4.86 8.76 7.49
N LYS A 55 5.96 9.39 7.07
CA LYS A 55 6.03 10.84 6.95
C LYS A 55 5.66 11.24 5.54
N LYS A 56 4.75 12.21 5.41
CA LYS A 56 4.37 12.81 4.13
C LYS A 56 5.62 13.26 3.37
N VAL A 57 5.62 12.98 2.08
CA VAL A 57 6.71 13.32 1.16
C VAL A 57 6.23 14.42 0.23
N GLY A 58 6.95 15.54 0.18
CA GLY A 58 6.64 16.61 -0.75
C GLY A 58 7.12 16.30 -2.16
N MET A 59 6.43 16.83 -3.18
CA MET A 59 6.84 16.66 -4.58
C MET A 59 8.25 17.21 -4.86
N HIS A 60 8.69 18.23 -4.11
CA HIS A 60 10.04 18.79 -4.19
C HIS A 60 11.13 17.76 -3.81
N GLU A 61 10.84 16.78 -2.95
CA GLU A 61 11.76 15.70 -2.59
C GLU A 61 11.85 14.62 -3.67
N LEU A 62 10.90 14.59 -4.61
CA LEU A 62 10.73 13.57 -5.64
C LEU A 62 11.21 14.02 -7.01
N VAL A 63 11.94 15.13 -7.11
CA VAL A 63 12.46 15.64 -8.39
C VAL A 63 13.59 14.74 -8.90
N MET A 64 14.60 14.49 -8.06
CA MET A 64 15.80 13.74 -8.46
C MET A 64 15.56 12.21 -8.37
N ALA A 65 15.94 11.47 -9.41
CA ALA A 65 15.69 10.04 -9.49
C ALA A 65 16.31 9.22 -8.33
N ASN A 66 17.49 9.61 -7.87
CA ASN A 66 18.14 9.01 -6.71
C ASN A 66 17.34 9.22 -5.40
N LYS A 67 16.70 10.38 -5.22
CA LYS A 67 15.84 10.65 -4.07
C LYS A 67 14.55 9.85 -4.15
N VAL A 68 13.95 9.74 -5.34
CA VAL A 68 12.79 8.86 -5.58
C VAL A 68 13.12 7.42 -5.22
N LYS A 69 14.28 6.89 -5.65
CA LYS A 69 14.76 5.54 -5.29
C LYS A 69 14.80 5.33 -3.77
N VAL A 70 15.39 6.26 -3.02
CA VAL A 70 15.49 6.16 -1.55
C VAL A 70 14.10 6.13 -0.90
N ILE A 71 13.20 7.01 -1.34
CA ILE A 71 11.84 7.10 -0.79
C ILE A 71 11.03 5.86 -1.15
N TYR A 72 11.16 5.37 -2.38
CA TYR A 72 10.58 4.11 -2.84
C TYR A 72 11.03 2.94 -1.96
N MET A 73 12.34 2.78 -1.73
CA MET A 73 12.86 1.70 -0.88
C MET A 73 12.32 1.76 0.55
N ARG A 74 12.12 2.97 1.09
CA ARG A 74 11.48 3.16 2.40
C ARG A 74 10.01 2.74 2.38
N ALA A 75 9.27 3.08 1.32
CA ALA A 75 7.87 2.69 1.16
C ALA A 75 7.73 1.16 1.06
N ILE A 76 8.55 0.52 0.22
CA ILE A 76 8.61 -0.94 0.09
C ILE A 76 8.95 -1.61 1.42
N ALA A 77 9.93 -1.10 2.16
CA ALA A 77 10.27 -1.66 3.47
C ALA A 77 9.12 -1.53 4.49
N LYS A 78 8.32 -0.47 4.40
CA LYS A 78 7.15 -0.25 5.28
C LYS A 78 5.98 -1.18 4.93
N THR A 79 5.79 -1.47 3.65
CA THR A 79 4.64 -2.26 3.15
C THR A 79 4.99 -3.72 2.87
N HIS A 80 6.22 -4.15 3.12
CA HIS A 80 6.64 -5.54 2.91
C HIS A 80 5.88 -6.47 3.87
N PRO A 81 5.23 -7.55 3.38
CA PRO A 81 4.46 -8.47 4.21
C PRO A 81 5.23 -9.03 5.42
N ASP A 82 6.49 -9.44 5.19
CA ASP A 82 7.34 -10.01 6.26
C ASP A 82 7.83 -9.01 7.30
N LYS A 83 7.67 -7.69 7.06
CA LYS A 83 8.12 -6.64 7.96
C LYS A 83 6.99 -6.01 8.76
N LEU A 84 5.76 -6.50 8.58
CA LEU A 84 4.62 -6.06 9.37
C LEU A 84 4.72 -6.61 10.81
N PRO A 85 4.22 -5.86 11.81
CA PRO A 85 4.07 -6.38 13.16
C PRO A 85 3.29 -7.69 13.20
N GLN A 86 3.61 -8.59 14.15
CA GLN A 86 2.90 -9.86 14.30
C GLN A 86 1.41 -9.65 14.64
N ASP A 87 1.10 -8.60 15.38
CA ASP A 87 -0.23 -8.16 15.77
C ASP A 87 -0.90 -7.24 14.73
N ALA A 88 -0.31 -7.05 13.54
CA ALA A 88 -0.92 -6.26 12.48
C ALA A 88 -2.30 -6.83 12.11
N SER A 89 -3.30 -5.95 12.09
CA SER A 89 -4.68 -6.31 11.73
C SER A 89 -4.77 -6.78 10.28
N THR A 90 -5.84 -7.51 9.96
CA THR A 90 -6.14 -7.93 8.58
C THR A 90 -6.16 -6.74 7.63
N GLU A 91 -6.72 -5.60 8.05
CA GLU A 91 -6.74 -4.37 7.26
C GLU A 91 -5.33 -3.88 6.89
N VAL A 92 -4.43 -3.81 7.88
CA VAL A 92 -3.02 -3.40 7.66
C VAL A 92 -2.34 -4.32 6.66
N ARG A 93 -2.55 -5.64 6.79
CA ARG A 93 -1.96 -6.63 5.88
C ARG A 93 -2.46 -6.47 4.45
N LEU A 94 -3.76 -6.23 4.27
CA LEU A 94 -4.36 -6.00 2.96
C LEU A 94 -3.87 -4.70 2.32
N ILE A 95 -3.86 -3.59 3.06
CA ILE A 95 -3.34 -2.30 2.60
C ILE A 95 -1.87 -2.44 2.19
N ALA A 96 -1.04 -3.03 3.06
CA ALA A 96 0.38 -3.22 2.80
C ALA A 96 0.62 -4.03 1.52
N GLY A 97 -0.09 -5.15 1.34
CA GLY A 97 0.02 -6.00 0.15
C GLY A 97 -0.33 -5.26 -1.14
N LEU A 98 -1.47 -4.56 -1.18
CA LEU A 98 -1.92 -3.83 -2.39
C LEU A 98 -1.03 -2.62 -2.70
N VAL A 99 -0.58 -1.88 -1.68
CA VAL A 99 0.35 -0.76 -1.86
C VAL A 99 1.71 -1.27 -2.34
N PHE A 100 2.22 -2.36 -1.75
CA PHE A 100 3.49 -2.95 -2.14
C PHE A 100 3.50 -3.37 -3.61
N SER A 101 2.48 -4.08 -4.08
CA SER A 101 2.39 -4.51 -5.48
C SER A 101 2.31 -3.30 -6.42
N THR A 102 1.44 -2.33 -6.11
CA THR A 102 1.27 -1.10 -6.90
C THR A 102 2.57 -0.32 -7.03
N LEU A 103 3.34 -0.18 -5.94
CA LEU A 103 4.61 0.55 -5.98
C LEU A 103 5.68 -0.19 -6.78
N ASN A 104 5.78 -1.53 -6.67
CA ASN A 104 6.75 -2.31 -7.45
C ASN A 104 6.48 -2.20 -8.96
N GLU A 105 5.22 -2.31 -9.37
CA GLU A 105 4.83 -2.17 -10.79
C GLU A 105 5.23 -0.79 -11.35
N SER A 106 4.95 0.27 -10.59
CA SER A 106 5.32 1.64 -10.97
C SER A 106 6.84 1.87 -10.97
N TRP A 107 7.56 1.22 -10.05
CA TRP A 107 9.02 1.32 -9.94
C TRP A 107 9.75 0.71 -11.14
N ASP A 108 9.25 -0.39 -11.69
CA ASP A 108 9.86 -0.99 -12.88
C ASP A 108 9.86 -0.04 -14.07
N LYS A 109 8.74 0.67 -14.29
CA LYS A 109 8.64 1.74 -15.31
C LYS A 109 9.59 2.89 -14.99
N PHE A 110 9.57 3.38 -13.75
CA PHE A 110 10.42 4.48 -13.32
C PHE A 110 11.91 4.20 -13.53
N LYS A 111 12.38 2.99 -13.21
CA LYS A 111 13.78 2.60 -13.42
C LYS A 111 14.17 2.68 -14.89
N ALA A 112 13.34 2.12 -15.77
CA ALA A 112 13.58 2.11 -17.21
C ALA A 112 13.69 3.54 -17.77
N GLU A 113 12.81 4.44 -17.34
CA GLU A 113 12.79 5.84 -17.78
C GLU A 113 13.95 6.69 -17.25
N ASN A 114 14.55 6.30 -16.13
CA ASN A 114 15.58 7.10 -15.43
C ASN A 114 16.98 6.44 -15.46
N GLY A 115 17.16 5.31 -16.16
CA GLY A 115 18.44 4.62 -16.29
C GLY A 115 19.01 4.10 -14.95
N LEU A 116 18.15 3.51 -14.11
CA LEU A 116 18.48 3.04 -12.75
C LEU A 116 18.60 1.52 -12.59
#